data_AF-A0A5J4PLH5-F1
#
_entry.id   AF-A0A5J4PLH5-F1
#
_cell.length_a   1.000
_cell.length_b   1.000
_cell.length_c   1.000
_cell.angle_alpha   90.00
_cell.angle_beta   90.00
_cell.angle_gamma   90.00
#
_symmetry.space_group_name_H-M   'P 1'
#
loop_
_entity.id
_entity.type
_entity.pdbx_description
1 polymer ?
#
loop_
_entity_poly.entity_id
_entity_poly.type
_entity_poly.pdbx_seq_one_letter_code
_entity_poly.pdbx_strand_id
1 'polypeptide(L)'
;STGDPRAGNGICPAYCIKGQVNASCTCDTGSSLYPLAQCQQDQKCITDQSHQIAANCLCLPTDVPRAGNGQCSAYCIGPNTPSGCVCDTNTHAYYPPQTCNSVKKCTDTSNTNVEKDSCTCSSTNYPTGCKCPSNSTELTGIPQSRCECRKTGDPRAGKGECPEYSVKDSLT
;
A
#
# COMPACT_ATOMS: atom_id res chain seq x y z
N SER A 1 -33.72 2.56 -19.27
CA SER A 1 -34.99 2.19 -18.64
C SER A 1 -34.65 1.24 -17.52
N THR A 2 -34.71 1.68 -16.27
CA THR A 2 -34.39 0.90 -15.05
C THR A 2 -35.56 -0.01 -14.62
N GLY A 3 -36.57 -0.20 -15.48
CA GLY A 3 -37.85 -0.82 -15.12
C GLY A 3 -38.32 -1.91 -16.08
N ASP A 4 -37.42 -2.57 -16.83
CA ASP A 4 -37.82 -3.75 -17.61
C ASP A 4 -38.20 -4.89 -16.65
N PRO A 5 -39.48 -5.32 -16.59
CA PRO A 5 -39.95 -6.33 -15.65
C PRO A 5 -39.34 -7.72 -15.89
N ARG A 6 -38.62 -7.91 -17.00
CA ARG A 6 -37.95 -9.17 -17.35
C ARG A 6 -36.53 -9.26 -16.79
N ALA A 7 -35.90 -8.14 -16.43
CA ALA A 7 -34.54 -8.10 -15.92
C ALA A 7 -34.46 -8.75 -14.52
N GLY A 8 -33.47 -9.64 -14.32
CA GLY A 8 -33.22 -10.28 -13.02
C GLY A 8 -34.13 -11.46 -12.67
N ASN A 9 -35.14 -11.75 -13.50
CA ASN A 9 -36.10 -12.85 -13.29
C ASN A 9 -35.74 -14.13 -14.08
N GLY A 10 -34.49 -14.27 -14.52
CA GLY A 10 -34.00 -15.41 -15.33
C GLY A 10 -34.35 -15.37 -16.82
N ILE A 11 -35.21 -14.43 -17.26
CA ILE A 11 -35.53 -14.18 -18.67
C ILE A 11 -34.51 -13.24 -19.32
N CYS A 12 -34.08 -12.21 -18.59
CA CYS A 12 -33.04 -11.28 -18.99
C CYS A 12 -32.02 -11.12 -17.86
N PRO A 13 -30.74 -10.83 -18.17
CA PRO A 13 -29.75 -10.50 -17.15
C PRO A 13 -30.20 -9.34 -16.27
N ALA A 14 -29.78 -9.35 -15.00
CA ALA A 14 -30.03 -8.25 -14.09
C ALA A 14 -29.25 -6.99 -14.52
N TYR A 15 -29.77 -5.81 -14.18
CA TYR A 15 -29.01 -4.58 -14.38
C TYR A 15 -27.82 -4.50 -13.43
N CYS A 16 -26.71 -3.93 -13.91
CA CYS A 16 -25.54 -3.70 -13.08
C CYS A 16 -25.84 -2.65 -11.99
N ILE A 17 -25.43 -2.94 -10.76
CA ILE A 17 -25.51 -2.03 -9.62
C ILE A 17 -24.11 -1.45 -9.38
N LYS A 18 -24.03 -0.12 -9.21
CA LYS A 18 -22.76 0.57 -8.94
C LYS A 18 -22.11 -0.02 -7.67
N GLY A 19 -20.86 -0.47 -7.79
CA GLY A 19 -20.13 -1.14 -6.69
C GLY A 19 -20.39 -2.64 -6.53
N GLN A 20 -21.34 -3.23 -7.28
CA GLN A 20 -21.64 -4.67 -7.30
C GLN A 20 -21.71 -5.23 -8.73
N VAL A 21 -20.94 -4.63 -9.65
CA VAL A 21 -20.87 -5.06 -11.04
C VAL A 21 -20.29 -6.47 -11.12
N ASN A 22 -20.76 -7.26 -12.08
CA ASN A 22 -20.20 -8.57 -12.39
C ASN A 22 -20.23 -8.82 -13.91
N ALA A 23 -19.63 -9.92 -14.36
CA ALA A 23 -19.52 -10.26 -15.77
C ALA A 23 -20.87 -10.55 -16.45
N SER A 24 -21.92 -10.82 -15.68
CA SER A 24 -23.22 -11.27 -16.19
C SER A 24 -24.30 -10.19 -16.18
N CYS A 25 -24.08 -9.05 -15.54
CA CYS A 25 -25.06 -7.97 -15.49
C CYS A 25 -25.11 -7.17 -16.82
N THR A 26 -26.19 -6.41 -17.04
CA THR A 26 -26.34 -5.52 -18.20
C THR A 26 -26.36 -4.06 -17.77
N CYS A 27 -25.69 -3.18 -18.51
CA CYS A 27 -25.76 -1.74 -18.25
C CYS A 27 -27.05 -1.12 -18.75
N ASP A 28 -27.76 -0.41 -17.87
CA ASP A 28 -28.97 0.30 -18.26
C ASP A 28 -28.64 1.60 -19.01
N THR A 29 -29.16 1.71 -20.23
CA THR A 29 -29.00 2.88 -21.11
C THR A 29 -29.78 4.12 -20.64
N GLY A 30 -30.79 3.95 -19.77
CA GLY A 30 -31.61 5.07 -19.27
C GLY A 30 -31.41 5.40 -17.80
N SER A 31 -30.38 4.86 -17.16
CA SER A 31 -30.06 5.19 -15.78
C SER A 31 -29.36 6.55 -15.69
N SER A 32 -29.94 7.49 -14.95
CA SER A 32 -29.31 8.78 -14.64
C SER A 32 -28.28 8.69 -13.52
N LEU A 33 -28.46 7.73 -12.60
CA LEU A 33 -27.60 7.55 -11.42
C LEU A 33 -26.35 6.71 -11.71
N TYR A 34 -26.43 5.86 -12.73
CA TYR A 34 -25.33 5.02 -13.16
C TYR A 34 -25.26 5.03 -14.70
N PRO A 35 -24.70 6.10 -15.28
CA PRO A 35 -24.69 6.29 -16.72
C PRO A 35 -24.03 5.12 -17.46
N LEU A 36 -24.56 4.82 -18.66
CA LEU A 36 -24.10 3.71 -19.50
C LEU A 36 -22.57 3.65 -19.63
N ALA A 37 -21.93 4.79 -19.90
CA ALA A 37 -20.47 4.86 -20.07
C ALA A 37 -19.71 4.45 -18.80
N GLN A 38 -20.16 4.91 -17.63
CA GLN A 38 -19.56 4.51 -16.35
C GLN A 38 -19.78 3.02 -16.09
N CYS A 39 -20.99 2.53 -16.35
CA CYS A 39 -21.29 1.12 -16.15
C CYS A 39 -20.46 0.18 -17.03
N GLN A 40 -20.33 0.51 -18.31
CA GLN A 40 -19.51 -0.26 -19.25
C GLN A 40 -18.03 -0.22 -18.86
N GLN A 41 -17.56 0.91 -18.33
CA GLN A 41 -16.20 1.03 -17.81
C GLN A 41 -16.00 0.11 -16.59
N ASP A 42 -16.89 0.16 -15.62
CA ASP A 42 -16.83 -0.69 -14.42
C ASP A 42 -16.94 -2.19 -14.79
N GLN A 43 -17.70 -2.56 -15.82
CA GLN A 43 -17.73 -3.94 -16.36
C GLN A 43 -16.38 -4.34 -16.96
N LYS A 44 -15.75 -3.48 -17.77
CA LYS A 44 -14.41 -3.74 -18.32
C LYS A 44 -13.36 -3.90 -17.23
N CYS A 45 -13.52 -3.24 -16.08
CA CYS A 45 -12.65 -3.43 -14.93
C CYS A 45 -12.71 -4.84 -14.32
N ILE A 46 -13.73 -5.63 -14.67
CA ILE A 46 -13.92 -7.02 -14.25
C ILE A 46 -13.57 -7.98 -15.40
N THR A 47 -14.09 -7.74 -16.60
CA THR A 47 -14.03 -8.71 -17.71
C THR A 47 -12.85 -8.51 -18.65
N ASP A 48 -12.30 -7.29 -18.75
CA ASP A 48 -11.22 -6.93 -19.68
C ASP A 48 -10.11 -6.15 -18.96
N GLN A 49 -9.72 -6.72 -17.84
CA GLN A 49 -8.85 -6.06 -16.89
C GLN A 49 -7.38 -6.01 -17.37
N SER A 50 -6.99 -6.57 -18.51
CA SER A 50 -5.63 -6.39 -19.06
C SER A 50 -5.47 -5.11 -19.88
N HIS A 51 -6.57 -4.51 -20.39
CA HIS A 51 -6.50 -3.40 -21.35
C HIS A 51 -6.93 -2.02 -20.80
N GLN A 52 -7.39 -1.94 -19.55
CA GLN A 52 -7.71 -0.67 -18.87
C GLN A 52 -6.46 0.00 -18.25
N ILE A 53 -6.58 1.21 -17.72
CA ILE A 53 -5.54 1.91 -16.93
C ILE A 53 -6.04 2.19 -15.51
N ALA A 54 -5.17 2.55 -14.55
CA ALA A 54 -5.57 2.87 -13.18
C ALA A 54 -6.58 4.03 -13.06
N ALA A 55 -6.56 4.98 -14.01
CA ALA A 55 -7.55 6.06 -14.03
C ALA A 55 -8.98 5.56 -14.34
N ASN A 56 -9.09 4.46 -15.09
CA ASN A 56 -10.36 3.90 -15.53
C ASN A 56 -10.87 2.79 -14.61
N CYS A 57 -9.97 2.14 -13.87
CA CYS A 57 -10.29 1.05 -12.95
C CYS A 57 -9.48 1.21 -11.67
N LEU A 58 -10.14 1.28 -10.52
CA LEU A 58 -9.46 1.26 -9.23
C LEU A 58 -8.54 0.03 -9.15
N CYS A 59 -7.31 0.24 -8.68
CA CYS A 59 -6.41 -0.86 -8.35
C CYS A 59 -6.98 -1.59 -7.13
N LEU A 60 -7.65 -2.71 -7.36
CA LEU A 60 -8.21 -3.53 -6.29
C LEU A 60 -7.11 -4.34 -5.60
N PRO A 61 -7.26 -4.66 -4.31
CA PRO A 61 -6.35 -5.55 -3.58
C PRO A 61 -6.32 -6.97 -4.16
N THR A 62 -5.27 -7.73 -3.89
CA THR A 62 -4.89 -8.96 -4.63
C THR A 62 -5.99 -10.02 -4.75
N ASP A 63 -6.52 -10.17 -5.98
CA ASP A 63 -6.97 -11.40 -6.64
C ASP A 63 -7.22 -11.16 -8.16
N VAL A 64 -6.54 -10.15 -8.74
CA VAL A 64 -6.83 -9.65 -10.10
C VAL A 64 -5.54 -9.19 -10.82
N PRO A 65 -5.34 -9.53 -12.12
CA PRO A 65 -4.05 -9.55 -12.84
C PRO A 65 -3.30 -8.22 -13.05
N ARG A 66 -3.71 -7.11 -12.42
CA ARG A 66 -3.14 -5.77 -12.65
C ARG A 66 -1.93 -5.40 -11.79
N ALA A 67 -1.70 -6.06 -10.66
CA ALA A 67 -0.62 -5.69 -9.76
C ALA A 67 0.75 -5.98 -10.39
N GLY A 68 1.59 -4.95 -10.59
CA GLY A 68 2.97 -5.10 -11.05
C GLY A 68 3.24 -4.90 -12.54
N ASN A 69 2.22 -4.64 -13.37
CA ASN A 69 2.36 -4.39 -14.82
C ASN A 69 2.43 -2.89 -15.19
N GLY A 70 2.87 -2.03 -14.27
CA GLY A 70 3.08 -0.59 -14.50
C GLY A 70 1.81 0.27 -14.50
N GLN A 71 0.62 -0.31 -14.75
CA GLN A 71 -0.65 0.41 -14.66
C GLN A 71 -1.16 0.54 -13.23
N CYS A 72 -0.83 -0.41 -12.34
CA CYS A 72 -1.06 -0.34 -10.90
C CYS A 72 0.26 -0.66 -10.19
N SER A 73 0.55 0.07 -9.10
CA SER A 73 1.68 -0.26 -8.22
C SER A 73 1.61 -1.73 -7.79
N ALA A 74 2.75 -2.41 -7.78
CA ALA A 74 2.81 -3.76 -7.25
C ALA A 74 2.46 -3.76 -5.76
N TYR A 75 1.82 -4.82 -5.28
CA TYR A 75 1.66 -5.03 -3.86
C TYR A 75 2.94 -5.59 -3.25
N CYS A 76 3.24 -5.16 -2.04
CA CYS A 76 4.41 -5.67 -1.34
C CYS A 76 4.20 -7.14 -1.01
N ILE A 77 5.11 -8.00 -1.45
CA ILE A 77 5.20 -9.42 -1.04
C ILE A 77 6.19 -9.62 0.12
N GLY A 78 6.89 -8.55 0.49
CA GLY A 78 7.83 -8.46 1.59
C GLY A 78 8.24 -7.02 1.83
N PRO A 79 9.22 -6.75 2.71
CA PRO A 79 9.64 -5.39 3.05
C PRO A 79 10.13 -4.60 1.82
N ASN A 80 9.28 -3.72 1.29
CA ASN A 80 9.53 -2.95 0.05
C ASN A 80 9.92 -3.83 -1.15
N THR A 81 9.32 -5.01 -1.25
CA THR A 81 9.57 -5.95 -2.34
C THR A 81 8.29 -6.16 -3.14
N PRO A 82 8.25 -5.81 -4.44
CA PRO A 82 9.30 -5.11 -5.19
C PRO A 82 9.46 -3.65 -4.75
N SER A 83 10.57 -3.00 -5.10
CA SER A 83 10.81 -1.59 -4.74
C SER A 83 9.66 -0.69 -5.23
N GLY A 84 9.20 0.23 -4.37
CA GLY A 84 8.06 1.11 -4.67
C GLY A 84 6.69 0.44 -4.58
N CYS A 85 6.60 -0.77 -4.02
CA CYS A 85 5.33 -1.44 -3.80
C CYS A 85 4.42 -0.69 -2.79
N VAL A 86 3.13 -0.96 -2.89
CA VAL A 86 2.10 -0.47 -1.96
C VAL A 86 1.63 -1.60 -1.04
N CYS A 87 1.21 -1.24 0.18
CA CYS A 87 0.66 -2.22 1.09
C CYS A 87 -0.76 -2.58 0.66
N ASP A 88 -1.02 -3.88 0.54
CA ASP A 88 -2.36 -4.38 0.26
C ASP A 88 -3.24 -4.16 1.49
N THR A 89 -4.44 -3.61 1.31
CA THR A 89 -5.39 -3.33 2.39
C THR A 89 -6.32 -4.50 2.69
N ASN A 90 -6.29 -5.58 1.91
CA ASN A 90 -7.08 -6.78 2.13
C ASN A 90 -6.59 -7.52 3.37
N THR A 91 -7.53 -7.92 4.23
CA THR A 91 -7.27 -8.67 5.45
C THR A 91 -6.65 -10.04 5.20
N HIS A 92 -6.78 -10.57 3.97
CA HIS A 92 -6.22 -11.84 3.52
C HIS A 92 -4.99 -11.67 2.62
N ALA A 93 -4.42 -10.47 2.54
CA ALA A 93 -3.23 -10.23 1.73
C ALA A 93 -2.07 -11.16 2.15
N TYR A 94 -1.35 -11.68 1.15
CA TYR A 94 -0.17 -12.53 1.37
C TYR A 94 0.85 -11.88 2.31
N TYR A 95 1.02 -10.56 2.18
CA TYR A 95 1.78 -9.76 3.12
C TYR A 95 0.84 -8.88 3.93
N PRO A 96 0.59 -9.20 5.21
CA PRO A 96 -0.49 -8.57 5.98
C PRO A 96 -0.38 -7.04 6.03
N PRO A 97 -1.50 -6.30 5.91
CA PRO A 97 -1.50 -4.84 5.81
C PRO A 97 -0.79 -4.17 6.99
N GLN A 98 -1.05 -4.63 8.21
CA GLN A 98 -0.44 -4.08 9.42
C GLN A 98 1.08 -4.31 9.41
N THR A 99 1.51 -5.52 9.10
CA THR A 99 2.93 -5.86 8.97
C THR A 99 3.58 -4.99 7.90
N CYS A 100 2.98 -4.90 6.71
CA CYS A 100 3.49 -4.12 5.60
C CYS A 100 3.67 -2.65 5.96
N ASN A 101 2.63 -1.99 6.46
CA ASN A 101 2.70 -0.58 6.83
C ASN A 101 3.76 -0.35 7.92
N SER A 102 3.89 -1.30 8.85
CA SER A 102 4.83 -1.17 9.97
C SER A 102 6.32 -1.32 9.60
N VAL A 103 6.66 -1.86 8.42
CA VAL A 103 8.05 -2.06 7.96
C VAL A 103 8.35 -1.47 6.57
N LYS A 104 7.34 -0.89 5.90
CA LYS A 104 7.51 -0.18 4.64
C LYS A 104 8.49 0.98 4.84
N LYS A 105 9.46 1.13 3.95
CA LYS A 105 10.48 2.18 4.07
C LYS A 105 9.89 3.50 3.58
N CYS A 106 10.27 4.59 4.24
CA CYS A 106 9.81 5.92 3.83
C CYS A 106 10.32 6.26 2.42
N THR A 107 9.45 6.82 1.59
CA THR A 107 9.80 7.38 0.28
C THR A 107 10.02 8.88 0.35
N ASP A 108 9.42 9.55 1.33
CA ASP A 108 9.56 10.97 1.57
C ASP A 108 10.99 11.34 1.98
N THR A 109 11.45 12.50 1.52
CA THR A 109 12.80 12.98 1.78
C THR A 109 12.98 13.39 3.25
N SER A 110 14.21 13.32 3.74
CA SER A 110 14.54 13.51 5.16
C SER A 110 14.20 14.89 5.75
N ASN A 111 13.91 15.89 4.93
CA ASN A 111 13.49 17.24 5.32
C ASN A 111 11.97 17.42 5.42
N THR A 112 11.19 16.35 5.28
CA THR A 112 9.73 16.38 5.34
C THR A 112 9.20 15.77 6.65
N ASN A 113 7.87 15.78 6.81
CA ASN A 113 7.18 15.18 7.93
C ASN A 113 6.18 14.14 7.42
N VAL A 114 6.06 13.03 8.13
CA VAL A 114 5.07 11.98 7.88
C VAL A 114 4.25 11.73 9.14
N GLU A 115 3.12 11.05 8.99
CA GLU A 115 2.34 10.60 10.15
C GLU A 115 3.20 9.66 11.01
N LYS A 116 3.03 9.74 12.33
CA LYS A 116 3.83 8.97 13.29
C LYS A 116 3.75 7.47 12.97
N ASP A 117 4.91 6.85 12.82
CA ASP A 117 5.09 5.42 12.55
C ASP A 117 4.46 4.88 11.25
N SER A 118 4.05 5.76 10.34
CA SER A 118 3.48 5.42 9.03
C SER A 118 4.44 4.72 8.06
N CYS A 119 5.75 4.91 8.27
CA CYS A 119 6.81 4.27 7.51
C CYS A 119 8.07 4.14 8.35
N THR A 120 8.95 3.21 8.00
CA THR A 120 10.23 2.95 8.65
C THR A 120 11.34 3.80 8.02
N CYS A 121 12.11 4.48 8.85
CA CYS A 121 13.27 5.26 8.40
C CYS A 121 14.29 4.37 7.66
N SER A 122 15.01 4.96 6.70
CA SER A 122 16.17 4.36 6.02
C SER A 122 17.38 5.29 6.12
N SER A 123 18.56 4.82 5.70
CA SER A 123 19.77 5.65 5.64
C SER A 123 19.66 6.82 4.65
N THR A 124 18.70 6.79 3.72
CA THR A 124 18.47 7.84 2.72
C THR A 124 17.25 8.70 3.04
N ASN A 125 16.21 8.10 3.61
CA ASN A 125 14.90 8.72 3.83
C ASN A 125 14.49 8.57 5.30
N TYR A 126 14.62 9.64 6.07
CA TYR A 126 14.32 9.69 7.50
C TYR A 126 13.49 10.94 7.88
N PRO A 127 12.28 11.11 7.30
CA PRO A 127 11.41 12.24 7.61
C PRO A 127 11.02 12.27 9.09
N THR A 128 10.63 13.44 9.60
CA THR A 128 10.12 13.54 10.98
C THR A 128 8.87 12.66 11.10
N GLY A 129 8.80 11.85 12.16
CA GLY A 129 7.66 10.96 12.42
C GLY A 129 7.84 9.52 11.93
N CYS A 130 8.88 9.21 11.15
CA CYS A 130 9.15 7.84 10.74
C CYS A 130 9.46 6.93 11.95
N LYS A 131 9.09 5.66 11.81
CA LYS A 131 9.40 4.58 12.76
C LYS A 131 10.87 4.19 12.64
N CYS A 132 11.55 4.07 13.77
CA CYS A 132 12.93 3.59 13.76
C CYS A 132 13.03 2.09 13.46
N PRO A 133 14.00 1.65 12.63
CA PRO A 133 14.23 0.24 12.36
C PRO A 133 14.41 -0.58 13.64
N SER A 134 13.80 -1.77 13.69
CA SER A 134 14.00 -2.72 14.79
C SER A 134 15.37 -3.41 14.71
N ASN A 135 15.90 -3.61 13.51
CA ASN A 135 17.25 -4.12 13.30
C ASN A 135 18.28 -3.01 13.51
N SER A 136 19.20 -3.20 14.47
CA SER A 136 20.20 -2.17 14.78
C SER A 136 21.09 -1.83 13.58
N THR A 137 21.41 -2.78 12.70
CA THR A 137 22.30 -2.52 11.56
C THR A 137 21.74 -1.47 10.60
N GLU A 138 20.41 -1.35 10.54
CA GLU A 138 19.69 -0.39 9.70
C GLU A 138 19.66 1.03 10.28
N LEU A 139 20.18 1.25 11.49
CA LEU A 139 20.33 2.59 12.07
C LEU A 139 21.49 3.38 11.45
N THR A 140 22.39 2.71 10.74
CA THR A 140 23.54 3.35 10.08
C THR A 140 23.06 4.41 9.08
N GLY A 141 23.54 5.65 9.23
CA GLY A 141 23.15 6.78 8.37
C GLY A 141 21.82 7.45 8.75
N ILE A 142 21.18 7.02 9.86
CA ILE A 142 19.99 7.67 10.41
C ILE A 142 20.43 8.51 11.62
N PRO A 143 20.22 9.83 11.63
CA PRO A 143 20.72 10.69 12.70
C PRO A 143 19.98 10.46 14.03
N GLN A 144 20.66 10.73 15.15
CA GLN A 144 20.11 10.63 16.50
C GLN A 144 18.81 11.44 16.69
N SER A 145 18.70 12.59 16.03
CA SER A 145 17.52 13.46 16.07
C SER A 145 16.26 12.81 15.46
N ARG A 146 16.41 11.71 14.73
CA ARG A 146 15.31 10.93 14.16
C ARG A 146 15.11 9.62 14.89
N CYS A 147 16.22 8.93 15.17
CA CYS A 147 16.20 7.68 15.92
C CYS A 147 17.19 7.74 17.07
N GLU A 148 16.65 7.72 18.29
CA GLU A 148 17.45 7.72 19.52
C GLU A 148 18.49 6.60 19.51
N CYS A 149 19.61 6.84 20.18
CA CYS A 149 20.68 5.88 20.32
C CYS A 149 20.24 4.68 21.15
N ARG A 150 20.52 3.47 20.67
CA ARG A 150 20.30 2.25 21.46
C ARG A 150 21.38 2.09 22.51
N LYS A 151 20.99 1.58 23.69
CA LYS A 151 21.92 1.35 24.81
C LYS A 151 22.98 0.30 24.51
N THR A 152 22.66 -0.67 23.65
CA THR A 152 23.55 -1.75 23.25
C THR A 152 23.43 -2.01 21.76
N GLY A 153 24.56 -2.38 21.13
CA GLY A 153 24.58 -2.78 19.72
C GLY A 153 24.12 -1.71 18.73
N ASP A 154 24.14 -0.42 19.08
CA ASP A 154 23.92 0.66 18.12
C ASP A 154 25.17 0.82 17.23
N PRO A 155 25.08 0.65 15.90
CA PRO A 155 26.23 0.79 15.03
C PRO A 155 26.81 2.22 14.98
N ARG A 156 26.06 3.22 15.49
CA ARG A 156 26.48 4.63 15.56
C ARG A 156 27.29 4.95 16.84
N ALA A 157 27.32 4.04 17.82
CA ALA A 157 28.03 4.26 19.09
C ALA A 157 29.54 4.46 18.88
N GLY A 158 30.14 5.41 19.60
CA GLY A 158 31.57 5.70 19.55
C GLY A 158 32.04 6.38 18.24
N LYS A 159 31.12 6.72 17.33
CA LYS A 159 31.41 7.39 16.05
C LYS A 159 30.99 8.86 16.04
N GLY A 160 30.73 9.46 17.21
CA GLY A 160 30.30 10.85 17.36
C GLY A 160 28.79 11.08 17.16
N GLU A 161 28.04 10.11 16.63
CA GLU A 161 26.57 10.19 16.53
C GLU A 161 25.84 9.62 17.75
N CYS A 162 26.41 8.61 18.39
CA CYS A 162 25.90 8.06 19.63
C CYS A 162 27.01 7.92 20.67
N PRO A 163 26.70 8.07 21.96
CA PRO A 163 27.65 7.79 23.04
C PRO A 163 28.20 6.38 22.89
N GLU A 164 29.48 6.22 23.23
CA GLU A 164 30.07 4.89 23.34
C GLU A 164 29.37 4.12 24.45
N TYR A 165 29.24 2.81 24.29
CA TYR A 165 28.70 1.96 25.35
C TYR A 165 29.66 2.06 26.54
N SER A 166 29.25 2.76 27.59
CA SER A 166 30.00 2.74 28.83
C SER A 166 29.86 1.32 29.40
N VAL A 167 30.92 0.53 29.31
CA VAL A 167 31.09 -0.62 30.20
C VAL A 167 31.17 -0.05 31.61
N LYS A 168 30.03 0.04 32.29
CA LYS A 168 30.07 0.11 33.75
C LYS A 168 30.51 -1.25 34.25
N ASP A 169 31.66 -1.19 34.92
CA ASP A 169 32.27 -2.15 35.81
C ASP A 169 33.18 -3.21 35.16
N SER A 170 34.38 -2.77 34.84
CA SER A 170 35.57 -3.56 35.17
C SER A 170 36.49 -2.71 36.04
N LEU A 171 36.92 -3.29 37.17
CA LEU A 171 37.72 -2.75 38.28
C LEU A 171 36.91 -1.88 39.24
N THR A 172 36.63 -2.26 40.49
CA THR A 172 37.32 -3.16 41.46
C THR A 172 36.33 -3.75 42.45
#